data_AF-A0A932NZF8-F1
#
_entry.id   AF-A0A932NZF8-F1
#
_cell.length_a   1.000
_cell.length_b   1.000
_cell.length_c   1.000
_cell.angle_alpha   90.00
_cell.angle_beta   90.00
_cell.angle_gamma   90.00
#
_symmetry.space_group_name_H-M   'P 1'
#
loop_
_entity.id
_entity.type
_entity.pdbx_description
1 polymer ?
#
loop_
_entity_poly.entity_id
_entity_poly.type
_entity_poly.pdbx_seq_one_letter_code
_entity_poly.pdbx_strand_id
1 'polypeptide(L)'
;MTTTAKSVGSYAKNQQQGESIRETEARALLNCASRLAAAQDIANGFEYYLDAIKHNQELWTLFQVLLADTQNPLPRDLKITLLNLSRYVDKVSLRASAEYNPELLNSLIDINKQIAAGLSTSPAESQQAAG
;
A
#
# COMPACT_ATOMS: atom_id res chain seq x y z
N MET A 1 -2.53 -20.60 -46.69
CA MET A 1 -3.11 -20.34 -45.34
C MET A 1 -2.04 -20.69 -44.33
N THR A 2 -1.45 -19.69 -43.66
CA THR A 2 -0.51 -19.94 -42.56
C THR A 2 -0.83 -18.93 -41.47
N THR A 3 -1.62 -19.35 -40.49
CA THR A 3 -1.91 -18.55 -39.29
C THR A 3 -0.74 -18.74 -38.32
N THR A 4 0.00 -17.68 -38.06
CA THR A 4 1.02 -17.64 -37.00
C THR A 4 0.30 -17.64 -35.65
N ALA A 5 0.40 -18.75 -34.91
CA ALA A 5 -0.03 -18.81 -33.51
C ALA A 5 0.88 -17.91 -32.66
N LYS A 6 0.33 -16.81 -32.14
CA LYS A 6 1.02 -15.85 -31.28
C LYS A 6 0.91 -16.31 -29.81
N SER A 7 2.02 -16.85 -29.31
CA SER A 7 2.42 -17.13 -27.92
C SER A 7 1.40 -17.02 -26.76
N VAL A 8 1.06 -18.17 -26.16
CA VAL A 8 0.40 -18.29 -24.83
C VAL A 8 1.35 -17.96 -23.66
N GLY A 9 2.67 -17.78 -23.91
CA GLY A 9 3.68 -17.59 -22.87
C GLY A 9 3.84 -16.18 -22.27
N SER A 10 3.35 -15.11 -22.91
CA SER A 10 3.51 -13.73 -22.41
C SER A 10 2.48 -13.35 -21.35
N TYR A 11 1.28 -13.92 -21.41
CA TYR A 11 0.20 -13.64 -20.46
C TYR A 11 0.52 -14.18 -19.06
N ALA A 12 0.98 -15.43 -18.95
CA ALA A 12 1.34 -16.05 -17.69
C ALA A 12 2.52 -15.32 -16.99
N LYS A 13 3.51 -14.86 -17.76
CA LYS A 13 4.66 -14.12 -17.21
C LYS A 13 4.27 -12.75 -16.67
N ASN A 14 3.38 -12.03 -17.37
CA ASN A 14 2.87 -10.74 -16.91
C ASN A 14 1.97 -10.87 -15.67
N GLN A 15 1.18 -11.95 -15.58
CA GLN A 15 0.37 -12.26 -14.40
C GLN A 15 1.24 -12.55 -13.17
N GLN A 16 2.24 -13.42 -13.30
CA GLN A 16 3.18 -13.73 -12.20
C GLN A 16 3.96 -12.49 -11.73
N GLN A 17 4.37 -11.61 -12.65
CA GLN A 17 5.00 -10.35 -12.28
C GLN A 17 4.05 -9.42 -11.53
N GLY A 18 2.78 -9.33 -11.95
CA GLY A 18 1.78 -8.52 -11.26
C GLY A 18 1.46 -9.03 -9.86
N GLU A 19 1.35 -10.35 -9.68
CA GLU A 19 1.19 -10.99 -8.37
C GLU A 19 2.40 -10.72 -7.47
N SER A 20 3.62 -10.87 -7.99
CA SER A 20 4.86 -10.58 -7.26
C SER A 20 4.95 -9.12 -6.80
N ILE A 21 4.47 -8.17 -7.62
CA ILE A 21 4.41 -6.75 -7.24
C ILE A 21 3.40 -6.55 -6.10
N ARG A 22 2.18 -7.08 -6.23
CA ARG A 22 1.13 -6.94 -5.20
C ARG A 22 1.55 -7.53 -3.86
N GLU A 23 2.18 -8.70 -3.87
CA GLU A 23 2.73 -9.30 -2.66
C GLU A 23 3.83 -8.43 -2.03
N THR A 24 4.67 -7.82 -2.86
CA THR A 24 5.74 -6.93 -2.39
C THR A 24 5.17 -5.66 -1.75
N GLU A 25 4.16 -5.04 -2.38
CA GLU A 25 3.44 -3.89 -1.85
C GLU A 25 2.74 -4.23 -0.51
N ALA A 26 2.09 -5.39 -0.43
CA ALA A 26 1.45 -5.87 0.80
C ALA A 26 2.47 -6.08 1.93
N ARG A 27 3.63 -6.69 1.65
CA ARG A 27 4.71 -6.86 2.63
C ARG A 27 5.27 -5.51 3.11
N ALA A 28 5.45 -4.55 2.21
CA ALA A 28 5.94 -3.21 2.56
C ALA A 28 4.96 -2.48 3.50
N LEU A 29 3.66 -2.55 3.21
CA LEU A 29 2.60 -2.02 4.07
C LEU A 29 2.59 -2.67 5.46
N LEU A 30 2.69 -4.00 5.52
CA LEU A 30 2.75 -4.73 6.79
C LEU A 30 4.02 -4.39 7.60
N ASN A 31 5.15 -4.18 6.92
CA ASN A 31 6.37 -3.71 7.59
C ASN A 31 6.17 -2.32 8.20
N CYS A 32 5.59 -1.38 7.45
CA CYS A 32 5.25 -0.04 7.98
C CYS A 32 4.31 -0.14 9.19
N ALA A 33 3.25 -0.96 9.10
CA ALA A 33 2.33 -1.19 10.21
C ALA A 33 3.03 -1.73 11.45
N SER A 34 3.96 -2.69 11.29
CA SER A 34 4.73 -3.25 12.40
C SER A 34 5.67 -2.23 13.03
N ARG A 35 6.35 -1.41 12.23
CA ARG A 35 7.24 -0.34 12.73
C ARG A 35 6.47 0.72 13.49
N LEU A 36 5.33 1.16 12.96
CA LEU A 36 4.44 2.12 13.61
C LEU A 36 3.88 1.55 14.93
N ALA A 37 3.49 0.26 14.97
CA ALA A 37 3.03 -0.37 16.19
C ALA A 37 4.12 -0.43 17.27
N ALA A 38 5.35 -0.79 16.89
CA ALA A 38 6.49 -0.72 17.81
C ALA A 38 6.77 0.73 18.28
N ALA A 39 6.55 1.73 17.43
CA ALA A 39 6.75 3.14 17.78
C ALA A 39 5.72 3.64 18.81
N GLN A 40 4.64 2.90 19.06
CA GLN A 40 3.71 3.26 20.13
C GLN A 40 4.29 3.01 21.52
N ASP A 41 5.29 2.14 21.64
CA ASP A 41 6.01 1.94 22.89
C ASP A 41 7.02 3.07 23.10
N ILE A 42 6.74 3.91 24.11
CA ILE A 42 7.59 5.04 24.50
C ILE A 42 9.02 4.62 24.87
N ALA A 43 9.24 3.36 25.26
CA ALA A 43 10.57 2.84 25.58
C ALA A 43 11.51 2.83 24.36
N ASN A 44 10.98 2.79 23.14
CA ASN A 44 11.77 2.86 21.90
C ASN A 44 12.29 4.28 21.60
N GLY A 45 11.77 5.30 22.29
CA GLY A 45 12.25 6.68 22.20
C GLY A 45 11.74 7.49 21.00
N PHE A 46 11.99 8.79 21.05
CA PHE A 46 11.47 9.77 20.09
C PHE A 46 12.04 9.62 18.68
N GLU A 47 13.33 9.28 18.56
CA GLU A 47 13.98 9.10 17.25
C GLU A 47 13.36 7.94 16.47
N TYR A 48 13.12 6.80 17.14
CA TYR A 48 12.44 5.65 16.55
C TYR A 48 11.01 6.00 16.13
N TYR A 49 10.30 6.77 16.95
CA TYR A 49 8.95 7.24 16.65
C TYR A 49 8.90 8.07 15.36
N LEU A 50 9.79 9.06 15.23
CA LEU A 50 9.86 9.88 14.02
C LEU A 50 10.29 9.07 12.79
N ASP A 51 11.25 8.17 12.94
CA ASP A 51 11.73 7.32 11.84
C ASP A 51 10.63 6.37 11.34
N ALA A 52 9.84 5.78 12.23
CA ALA A 52 8.70 4.93 11.85
C ALA A 52 7.63 5.73 11.07
N ILE A 53 7.33 6.96 11.50
CA ILE A 53 6.40 7.84 10.77
C ILE A 53 6.97 8.21 9.40
N LYS A 54 8.23 8.62 9.35
CA LYS A 54 8.90 9.00 8.10
C LYS A 54 8.90 7.86 7.10
N HIS A 55 9.22 6.64 7.54
CA HIS A 55 9.23 5.48 6.66
C HIS A 55 7.84 5.17 6.09
N ASN A 56 6.78 5.31 6.91
CA ASN A 56 5.42 5.19 6.43
C ASN A 56 5.10 6.27 5.37
N GLN A 57 5.47 7.52 5.62
CA GLN A 57 5.26 8.62 4.66
C GLN A 57 5.99 8.40 3.33
N GLU A 58 7.21 7.85 3.36
CA GLU A 58 7.99 7.54 2.15
C GLU A 58 7.28 6.49 1.28
N LEU A 59 6.74 5.43 1.89
CA LEU A 59 5.96 4.42 1.17
C LEU A 59 4.70 5.02 0.54
N TRP A 60 3.97 5.85 1.30
CA TRP A 60 2.76 6.49 0.79
C TRP A 60 3.06 7.53 -0.29
N THR A 61 4.20 8.22 -0.23
CA THR A 61 4.68 9.11 -1.30
C THR A 61 4.94 8.32 -2.58
N LEU A 62 5.56 7.14 -2.48
CA LEU A 62 5.74 6.26 -3.64
C LEU A 62 4.40 5.84 -4.25
N PHE A 63 3.41 5.47 -3.43
CA PHE A 63 2.07 5.17 -3.93
C PHE A 63 1.41 6.36 -4.62
N GLN A 64 1.54 7.58 -4.09
CA GLN A 64 1.04 8.78 -4.74
C GLN A 64 1.66 8.97 -6.13
N VAL A 65 2.98 8.79 -6.27
CA VAL A 65 3.68 8.88 -7.56
C VAL A 65 3.16 7.82 -8.54
N LEU A 66 3.04 6.56 -8.11
CA LEU A 66 2.54 5.48 -8.95
C LEU A 66 1.07 5.65 -9.35
N LEU A 67 0.24 6.19 -8.47
CA LEU A 67 -1.17 6.46 -8.74
C LEU A 67 -1.38 7.67 -9.67
N ALA A 68 -0.47 8.65 -9.63
CA ALA A 68 -0.49 9.82 -10.50
C ALA A 68 -0.06 9.50 -11.95
N ASP A 69 0.62 8.36 -12.18
CA ASP A 69 1.01 7.94 -13.51
C ASP A 69 -0.23 7.70 -14.42
N THR A 70 -0.23 8.36 -15.58
CA THR A 70 -1.25 8.18 -16.61
C THR A 70 -1.33 6.75 -17.15
N GLN A 71 -0.24 5.97 -17.07
CA GLN A 71 -0.18 4.57 -17.48
C GLN A 71 -0.67 3.62 -16.39
N ASN A 72 -1.00 4.10 -15.19
CA ASN A 72 -1.52 3.27 -14.12
C ASN A 72 -2.91 2.69 -14.52
N PRO A 73 -3.06 1.36 -14.59
CA PRO A 73 -4.25 0.69 -15.14
C PRO A 73 -5.46 0.70 -14.20
N LEU A 74 -5.32 1.23 -12.97
CA LEU A 74 -6.42 1.27 -12.02
C LEU A 74 -7.55 2.20 -12.50
N PRO A 75 -8.83 1.84 -12.22
CA PRO A 75 -9.96 2.71 -12.49
C PRO A 75 -9.80 4.09 -11.83
N ARG A 76 -10.27 5.14 -12.52
CA ARG A 76 -10.13 6.54 -12.06
C ARG A 76 -10.65 6.75 -10.64
N ASP A 77 -11.82 6.21 -10.33
CA ASP A 77 -12.45 6.39 -9.02
C ASP A 77 -11.66 5.72 -7.89
N LEU A 78 -11.07 4.55 -8.18
CA LEU A 78 -10.18 3.88 -7.23
C LEU A 78 -8.91 4.70 -7.00
N LYS A 79 -8.31 5.26 -8.06
CA LYS A 79 -7.15 6.16 -7.93
C LYS A 79 -7.49 7.38 -7.07
N ILE A 80 -8.65 8.00 -7.27
CA ILE A 80 -9.10 9.14 -6.45
C ILE A 80 -9.24 8.74 -4.98
N THR A 81 -9.87 7.61 -4.69
CA THR A 81 -10.02 7.09 -3.32
C THR A 81 -8.65 6.87 -2.65
N LEU A 82 -7.71 6.23 -3.35
CA LEU A 82 -6.36 5.97 -2.82
C LEU A 82 -5.55 7.27 -2.63
N LEU A 83 -5.69 8.25 -3.53
CA LEU A 83 -5.07 9.57 -3.37
C LEU A 83 -5.66 10.35 -2.18
N ASN A 84 -6.97 10.25 -1.95
CA ASN A 84 -7.60 10.83 -0.76
C ASN A 84 -7.08 10.19 0.52
N LEU A 85 -6.92 8.87 0.53
CA LEU A 85 -6.33 8.13 1.64
C LEU A 85 -4.87 8.54 1.89
N SER A 86 -4.10 8.73 0.82
CA SER A 86 -2.71 9.20 0.91
C SER A 86 -2.62 10.58 1.59
N ARG A 87 -3.51 11.53 1.24
CA ARG A 87 -3.57 12.84 1.91
C ARG A 87 -3.93 12.73 3.40
N TYR A 88 -4.81 11.79 3.76
CA TYR A 88 -5.12 11.51 5.16
C TYR A 88 -3.88 11.01 5.91
N VAL A 89 -3.15 10.06 5.32
CA VAL A 89 -1.90 9.54 5.89
C VAL A 89 -0.88 10.66 6.09
N ASP A 90 -0.68 11.54 5.12
CA ASP A 90 0.23 12.68 5.24
C ASP A 90 -0.16 13.61 6.40
N LYS A 91 -1.45 13.94 6.50
CA LYS A 91 -1.99 14.81 7.55
C LYS A 91 -1.79 14.22 8.95
N VAL A 92 -2.10 12.93 9.13
CA VAL A 92 -1.95 12.25 10.42
C VAL A 92 -0.48 12.09 10.77
N SER A 93 0.36 11.75 9.80
CA SER A 93 1.81 11.61 10.01
C SER A 93 2.48 12.92 10.42
N LEU A 94 2.10 14.05 9.80
CA LEU A 94 2.56 15.38 10.20
C LEU A 94 2.14 15.70 11.64
N ARG A 95 0.87 15.44 11.98
CA ARG A 95 0.33 15.69 13.30
C ARG A 95 0.98 14.83 14.38
N ALA A 96 1.15 13.53 14.11
CA ALA A 96 1.85 12.58 14.96
C ALA A 96 3.29 13.05 15.25
N SER A 97 4.03 13.46 14.21
CA SER A 97 5.40 13.96 14.35
C SER A 97 5.48 15.24 15.19
N ALA A 98 4.49 16.14 15.05
CA ALA A 98 4.46 17.41 15.78
C ALA A 98 4.02 17.26 17.25
N GLU A 99 3.07 16.37 17.53
CA GLU A 99 2.47 16.19 18.86
C GLU A 99 3.17 15.13 19.72
N TYR A 100 4.01 14.28 19.12
CA TYR A 100 4.56 13.06 19.75
C TYR A 100 3.49 12.23 20.46
N ASN A 101 2.41 11.91 19.73
CA ASN A 101 1.25 11.19 20.26
C ASN A 101 1.13 9.78 19.64
N PRO A 102 1.46 8.71 20.39
CA PRO A 102 1.32 7.32 19.96
C PRO A 102 -0.07 6.89 19.48
N GLU A 103 -1.14 7.50 20.00
CA GLU A 103 -2.51 7.12 19.64
C GLU A 103 -2.84 7.49 18.19
N LEU A 104 -2.18 8.51 17.65
CA LEU A 104 -2.33 8.92 16.26
C LEU A 104 -1.78 7.90 15.27
N LEU A 105 -0.94 6.96 15.72
CA LEU A 105 -0.41 5.91 14.86
C LEU A 105 -1.45 4.80 14.58
N ASN A 106 -2.47 4.65 15.44
CA ASN A 106 -3.48 3.58 15.31
C ASN A 106 -4.14 3.56 13.93
N SER A 107 -4.62 4.71 13.46
CA SER A 107 -5.25 4.80 12.15
C SER A 107 -4.30 4.51 11.00
N LEU A 108 -3.02 4.87 11.12
CA LEU A 108 -2.00 4.58 10.10
C LEU A 108 -1.72 3.06 10.04
N ILE A 109 -1.61 2.43 11.20
CA ILE A 109 -1.42 0.97 11.33
C ILE A 109 -2.60 0.22 10.69
N ASP A 110 -3.83 0.62 11.02
CA ASP A 110 -5.04 -0.03 10.52
C ASP A 110 -5.19 0.11 9.01
N ILE A 111 -4.95 1.31 8.48
CA ILE A 111 -4.96 1.57 7.03
C ILE A 111 -3.96 0.65 6.33
N ASN A 112 -2.72 0.58 6.81
CA ASN A 112 -1.70 -0.25 6.19
C ASN A 112 -2.09 -1.73 6.18
N LYS A 113 -2.64 -2.24 7.30
CA LYS A 113 -3.11 -3.63 7.38
C LYS A 113 -4.28 -3.91 6.45
N GLN A 114 -5.25 -3.00 6.36
CA GLN A 114 -6.42 -3.17 5.49
C GLN A 114 -6.06 -3.17 4.01
N ILE A 115 -5.19 -2.25 3.58
CA ILE A 115 -4.72 -2.21 2.18
C ILE A 115 -3.87 -3.44 1.87
N ALA A 116 -2.97 -3.86 2.77
CA ALA A 116 -2.19 -5.09 2.58
C ALA A 116 -3.08 -6.34 2.45
N ALA A 117 -4.16 -6.43 3.25
CA ALA A 117 -5.13 -7.52 3.15
C ALA A 117 -5.83 -7.52 1.78
N GLY A 118 -6.28 -6.34 1.31
CA GLY A 118 -6.91 -6.21 -0.01
C GLY A 118 -5.97 -6.50 -1.19
N LEU A 119 -4.67 -6.27 -1.04
CA LEU A 119 -3.65 -6.64 -2.04
C LEU A 119 -3.34 -8.15 -2.04
N SER A 120 -3.51 -8.81 -0.89
CA SER A 120 -3.28 -10.25 -0.72
C SER A 120 -4.45 -11.10 -1.23
N THR A 121 -5.66 -10.54 -1.32
CA THR A 121 -6.80 -11.20 -1.95
C THR A 121 -6.70 -11.08 -3.47
N SER A 122 -6.65 -12.22 -4.17
CA SER A 122 -6.51 -12.22 -5.63
C SER A 122 -7.80 -11.71 -6.29
N PRO A 123 -7.75 -10.88 -7.36
CA PRO A 123 -8.96 -10.41 -8.04
C PRO A 123 -9.89 -11.53 -8.52
N ALA A 124 -9.33 -12.73 -8.78
CA ALA A 124 -10.09 -13.91 -9.16
C ALA A 124 -11.05 -14.43 -8.06
N GLU A 125 -10.70 -14.24 -6.78
CA GLU A 125 -11.52 -14.65 -5.64
C GLU A 125 -12.64 -13.65 -5.35
N SER A 126 -12.40 -12.36 -5.63
CA SER A 126 -13.39 -11.29 -5.45
C SER A 126 -14.58 -11.40 -6.42
N GLN A 127 -14.40 -12.07 -7.57
CA GLN A 127 -15.48 -12.31 -8.55
C GLN A 127 -16.31 -13.57 -8.25
N GLN A 128 -15.83 -14.52 -7.45
CA GLN A 128 -16.57 -15.74 -7.10
C GLN A 128 -17.45 -15.59 -5.85
N ALA A 129 -17.16 -14.63 -4.97
CA ALA A 129 -17.98 -14.36 -3.78
C ALA A 129 -19.24 -13.49 -4.07
N ALA A 130 -19.42 -13.03 -5.30
CA ALA A 130 -20.55 -12.20 -5.74
C ALA A 130 -21.47 -12.90 -6.77
N GLY A 131 -21.34 -14.23 -6.91
CA GLY A 131 -22.15 -15.08 -7.81
C GLY A 131 -23.22 -15.87 -7.09
#